data_AF-A0AAU8G5T4-F1
#
_entry.id   AF-A0AAU8G5T4-F1
#
_cell.length_a   1.000
_cell.length_b   1.000
_cell.length_c   1.000
_cell.angle_alpha   90.00
_cell.angle_beta   90.00
_cell.angle_gamma   90.00
#
_symmetry.space_group_name_H-M   'P 1'
#
loop_
_entity.id
_entity.type
_entity.pdbx_description
1 polymer ?
#
loop_
_entity_poly.entity_id
_entity_poly.type
_entity_poly.pdbx_seq_one_letter_code
_entity_poly.pdbx_strand_id
1 'polypeptide(L)'
;MHTHRHRTRPTHRLVAGAAVAAIGLGTVWVAAPAQAAEQTVEGASFVWGLNGYAQKGIFGPWSYKNLTGDAAQLVGSVSGGTQSEYVVDPVPATSFPAEHAGKTPNAVKFTEGSGTYDADTHELALAWSGSYTVNAYPAQFGAPDEIYANPQLVVEADGSGSFSAEFTLGAGIDMSGNPVDEQSYGRLDLVTFSPGSVDVVDADTVRITPDFQGIEVDPADSSPQTRNCVASGTATGWWGSWAPEFVNTLPGSVRPHFYSTGCGGMQDLKPALPIDVTYAVDAGPVDPGGPGEPEEPGEGDVPIDVTVPEVEEPEEPGEFVWTIEGGTPAVSLGTATVRDGSFVASGVLPKVTITDTRAGQPAWAINGSVSDFASGSKTFSGKYLGWGPALAGDNTVGAGNGRVVVAGEGEGLKASSTLASAPAGHPKGSVQAEAAIDLRLPLDTGAGDYTGILTLTAVG
;
A
#
# COMPACT_ATOMS: atom_id res chain seq x y z
N MET A 1 -1.10 -87.34 -68.26
CA MET A 1 -0.38 -88.40 -67.51
C MET A 1 0.10 -87.77 -66.21
N HIS A 2 -0.48 -88.11 -65.04
CA HIS A 2 0.04 -89.15 -64.12
C HIS A 2 1.53 -88.92 -63.79
N THR A 3 2.04 -88.83 -62.55
CA THR A 3 1.53 -89.20 -61.22
C THR A 3 2.57 -88.79 -60.15
N HIS A 4 2.08 -88.41 -58.97
CA HIS A 4 2.54 -88.67 -57.58
C HIS A 4 3.99 -88.52 -57.04
N ARG A 5 4.05 -87.80 -55.89
CA ARG A 5 4.65 -88.09 -54.54
C ARG A 5 6.19 -88.30 -54.46
N HIS A 6 6.92 -88.01 -53.37
CA HIS A 6 6.64 -87.91 -51.91
C HIS A 6 7.80 -87.16 -51.20
N ARG A 7 7.51 -86.49 -50.05
CA ARG A 7 8.28 -86.34 -48.75
C ARG A 7 9.82 -86.12 -48.78
N THR A 8 10.48 -85.29 -47.96
CA THR A 8 10.42 -85.02 -46.50
C THR A 8 11.30 -83.78 -46.14
N ARG A 9 10.99 -83.08 -45.03
CA ARG A 9 11.70 -81.93 -44.37
C ARG A 9 13.02 -82.33 -43.65
N PRO A 10 13.80 -81.47 -42.91
CA PRO A 10 13.75 -80.00 -42.63
C PRO A 10 15.14 -79.27 -42.69
N THR A 11 15.20 -77.94 -42.45
CA THR A 11 15.97 -77.28 -41.35
C THR A 11 15.93 -75.75 -41.42
N HIS A 12 16.02 -75.14 -40.23
CA HIS A 12 15.77 -73.75 -39.84
C HIS A 12 16.83 -72.73 -40.27
N ARG A 13 16.40 -71.49 -40.55
CA ARG A 13 17.05 -70.26 -40.06
C ARG A 13 16.00 -69.21 -39.69
N LEU A 14 16.11 -68.71 -38.46
CA LEU A 14 15.43 -67.54 -37.90
C LEU A 14 16.05 -66.26 -38.47
N VAL A 15 15.22 -65.32 -38.92
CA VAL A 15 15.33 -63.88 -38.64
C VAL A 15 13.90 -63.36 -38.51
N ALA A 16 13.57 -62.87 -37.31
CA ALA A 16 12.25 -62.40 -36.93
C ALA A 16 11.89 -61.06 -37.60
N GLY A 17 10.63 -60.90 -37.96
CA GLY A 17 10.08 -59.67 -38.50
C GLY A 17 9.61 -58.70 -37.43
N ALA A 18 9.46 -57.44 -37.82
CA ALA A 18 8.50 -56.51 -37.25
C ALA A 18 8.01 -55.61 -38.39
N ALA A 19 6.69 -55.59 -38.59
CA ALA A 19 6.03 -54.69 -39.52
C ALA A 19 6.18 -53.24 -39.02
N VAL A 20 6.53 -52.33 -39.91
CA VAL A 20 6.57 -50.89 -39.62
C VAL A 20 5.12 -50.40 -39.54
N ALA A 21 4.67 -50.13 -38.31
CA ALA A 21 3.46 -49.34 -38.07
C ALA A 21 3.74 -47.90 -38.48
N ALA A 22 2.88 -47.34 -39.34
CA ALA A 22 2.88 -45.91 -39.65
C ALA A 22 2.43 -45.15 -38.39
N ILE A 23 3.37 -44.56 -37.67
CA ILE A 23 3.08 -43.61 -36.60
C ILE A 23 2.66 -42.30 -37.29
N GLY A 24 1.36 -42.04 -37.31
CA GLY A 24 0.86 -40.68 -37.47
C GLY A 24 1.31 -39.90 -36.24
N LEU A 25 2.28 -39.00 -36.41
CA LEU A 25 2.62 -38.00 -35.40
C LEU A 25 1.42 -37.06 -35.29
N GLY A 26 0.50 -37.38 -34.38
CA GLY A 26 -0.45 -36.40 -33.87
C GLY A 26 0.37 -35.32 -33.17
N THR A 27 0.58 -34.20 -33.85
CA THR A 27 0.99 -32.97 -33.20
C THR A 27 -0.15 -32.57 -32.29
N VAL A 28 -0.02 -32.90 -31.01
CA VAL A 28 -0.80 -32.27 -29.95
C VAL A 28 -0.44 -30.79 -30.01
N TRP A 29 -1.28 -29.99 -30.62
CA TRP A 29 -1.30 -28.56 -30.34
C TRP A 29 -1.78 -28.46 -28.90
N VAL A 30 -0.83 -28.36 -27.97
CA VAL A 30 -1.13 -27.86 -26.64
C VAL A 30 -1.61 -26.45 -26.89
N ALA A 31 -2.92 -26.22 -26.80
CA ALA A 31 -3.44 -24.86 -26.73
C ALA A 31 -2.74 -24.22 -25.54
N ALA A 32 -1.91 -23.21 -25.81
CA ALA A 32 -1.37 -22.38 -24.75
C ALA A 32 -2.57 -21.85 -23.95
N PRO A 33 -2.48 -21.78 -22.61
CA PRO A 33 -3.51 -21.08 -21.84
C PRO A 33 -3.69 -19.71 -22.48
N ALA A 34 -4.93 -19.30 -22.69
CA ALA A 34 -5.21 -17.95 -23.15
C ALA A 34 -4.60 -16.99 -22.12
N GLN A 35 -3.50 -16.34 -22.47
CA GLN A 35 -2.98 -15.22 -21.68
C GLN A 35 -4.11 -14.20 -21.62
N ALA A 36 -4.52 -13.80 -20.42
CA ALA A 36 -5.32 -12.59 -20.31
C ALA A 36 -4.53 -11.47 -21.00
N ALA A 37 -5.21 -10.68 -21.82
CA ALA A 37 -4.54 -9.64 -22.57
C ALA A 37 -4.05 -8.57 -21.59
N GLU A 38 -2.76 -8.20 -21.69
CA GLU A 38 -2.22 -6.99 -21.06
C GLU A 38 -3.20 -5.84 -21.29
N GLN A 39 -3.66 -5.23 -20.20
CA GLN A 39 -4.63 -4.16 -20.24
C GLN A 39 -3.89 -2.84 -20.45
N THR A 40 -4.42 -1.99 -21.33
CA THR A 40 -3.85 -0.66 -21.54
C THR A 40 -4.30 0.27 -20.42
N VAL A 41 -3.36 1.03 -19.90
CA VAL A 41 -3.60 2.12 -18.95
C VAL A 41 -3.44 3.44 -19.69
N GLU A 42 -4.42 4.33 -19.58
CA GLU A 42 -4.38 5.70 -20.08
C GLU A 42 -4.75 6.68 -18.97
N GLY A 43 -4.27 7.92 -19.08
CA GLY A 43 -4.59 8.98 -18.11
C GLY A 43 -3.99 8.78 -16.71
N ALA A 44 -3.00 7.89 -16.56
CA ALA A 44 -2.34 7.67 -15.27
C ALA A 44 -1.67 8.96 -14.78
N SER A 45 -1.63 9.15 -13.47
CA SER A 45 -0.96 10.29 -12.85
C SER A 45 -0.12 9.85 -11.67
N PHE A 46 0.93 10.61 -11.37
CA PHE A 46 1.64 10.45 -10.11
C PHE A 46 1.91 11.80 -9.45
N VAL A 47 2.06 11.77 -8.13
CA VAL A 47 2.44 12.92 -7.32
C VAL A 47 3.62 12.56 -6.42
N TRP A 48 4.69 13.37 -6.46
CA TRP A 48 5.89 13.09 -5.68
C TRP A 48 6.59 14.34 -5.13
N GLY A 49 6.97 14.27 -3.86
CA GLY A 49 7.67 15.34 -3.13
C GLY A 49 9.18 15.16 -2.99
N LEU A 50 9.80 14.25 -3.75
CA LEU A 50 11.23 13.93 -3.73
C LEU A 50 11.71 13.33 -2.40
N ASN A 51 12.20 14.13 -1.46
CA ASN A 51 12.54 13.71 -0.10
C ASN A 51 12.27 14.85 0.90
N GLY A 52 12.27 14.53 2.20
CA GLY A 52 12.14 15.53 3.25
C GLY A 52 13.22 16.62 3.21
N TYR A 53 14.41 16.30 2.69
CA TYR A 53 15.50 17.25 2.58
C TYR A 53 15.16 18.34 1.55
N ALA A 54 14.47 17.99 0.45
CA ALA A 54 13.93 18.96 -0.49
C ALA A 54 12.84 19.85 0.12
N GLN A 55 12.14 19.36 1.14
CA GLN A 55 11.08 20.12 1.82
C GLN A 55 11.62 21.08 2.88
N LYS A 56 12.88 20.93 3.30
CA LYS A 56 13.50 21.78 4.34
C LYS A 56 14.72 22.54 3.85
N GLY A 57 15.66 21.84 3.23
CA GLY A 57 16.95 22.32 2.74
C GLY A 57 17.82 23.03 3.79
N ILE A 58 19.06 23.35 3.42
CA ILE A 58 19.91 24.26 4.21
C ILE A 58 19.45 25.71 4.03
N PHE A 59 18.97 26.05 2.83
CA PHE A 59 18.56 27.40 2.45
C PHE A 59 17.03 27.59 2.43
N GLY A 60 16.29 26.67 3.03
CA GLY A 60 14.84 26.55 2.88
C GLY A 60 14.45 25.47 1.87
N PRO A 61 13.13 25.25 1.69
CA PRO A 61 12.61 24.28 0.74
C PRO A 61 13.16 24.53 -0.66
N TRP A 62 13.47 23.45 -1.37
CA TRP A 62 14.04 23.51 -2.71
C TRP A 62 13.04 24.13 -3.69
N SER A 63 13.59 24.79 -4.71
CA SER A 63 12.75 25.30 -5.81
C SER A 63 12.36 24.16 -6.74
N TYR A 64 11.10 24.13 -7.16
CA TYR A 64 10.59 23.31 -8.27
C TYR A 64 10.21 24.29 -9.38
N LYS A 65 10.69 24.07 -10.61
CA LYS A 65 10.56 25.03 -11.72
C LYS A 65 10.71 24.33 -13.08
N ASN A 66 10.59 25.12 -14.15
CA ASN A 66 10.82 24.70 -15.54
C ASN A 66 10.04 23.43 -15.92
N LEU A 67 8.77 23.38 -15.54
CA LEU A 67 7.91 22.24 -15.82
C LEU A 67 7.57 22.19 -17.32
N THR A 68 7.61 21.00 -17.90
CA THR A 68 7.27 20.75 -19.31
C THR A 68 6.37 19.52 -19.45
N GLY A 69 5.69 19.41 -20.60
CA GLY A 69 4.68 18.36 -20.81
C GLY A 69 3.50 18.54 -19.86
N ASP A 70 3.03 17.43 -19.30
CA ASP A 70 1.89 17.37 -18.38
C ASP A 70 2.31 17.44 -16.91
N ALA A 71 3.49 18.01 -16.66
CA ALA A 71 4.01 18.26 -15.31
C ALA A 71 3.46 19.57 -14.73
N ALA A 72 2.92 19.49 -13.52
CA ALA A 72 2.45 20.62 -12.72
C ALA A 72 3.10 20.64 -11.34
N GLN A 73 3.33 21.83 -10.79
CA GLN A 73 3.82 21.97 -9.42
C GLN A 73 2.64 22.08 -8.46
N LEU A 74 2.63 21.25 -7.44
CA LEU A 74 1.78 21.41 -6.26
C LEU A 74 2.57 22.15 -5.19
N VAL A 75 2.24 23.41 -4.96
CA VAL A 75 2.94 24.23 -3.96
C VAL A 75 2.40 23.93 -2.57
N GLY A 76 3.28 23.34 -1.75
CA GLY A 76 3.01 22.99 -0.36
C GLY A 76 2.91 24.19 0.56
N SER A 77 2.19 24.03 1.67
CA SER A 77 2.19 25.03 2.75
C SER A 77 3.55 25.19 3.43
N VAL A 78 4.49 24.25 3.25
CA VAL A 78 5.91 24.45 3.60
C VAL A 78 6.57 25.62 2.85
N SER A 79 6.08 25.93 1.65
CA SER A 79 6.51 27.08 0.83
C SER A 79 5.43 28.15 0.68
N GLY A 80 4.42 28.16 1.58
CA GLY A 80 3.34 29.15 1.58
C GLY A 80 2.25 28.90 0.54
N GLY A 81 2.26 27.76 -0.15
CA GLY A 81 1.16 27.31 -0.99
C GLY A 81 0.01 26.70 -0.20
N THR A 82 -0.99 26.20 -0.93
CA THR A 82 -2.26 25.71 -0.36
C THR A 82 -2.67 24.35 -0.89
N GLN A 83 -1.77 23.62 -1.56
CA GLN A 83 -2.09 22.28 -2.05
C GLN A 83 -2.43 21.35 -0.87
N SER A 84 -3.43 20.48 -1.08
CA SER A 84 -3.91 19.49 -0.12
C SER A 84 -4.01 18.09 -0.72
N GLU A 85 -3.51 17.90 -1.94
CA GLU A 85 -3.57 16.65 -2.68
C GLU A 85 -2.53 15.66 -2.15
N TYR A 86 -1.30 16.14 -1.95
CA TYR A 86 -0.19 15.31 -1.47
C TYR A 86 0.10 15.59 -0.01
N VAL A 87 -0.25 14.63 0.85
CA VAL A 87 -0.09 14.69 2.30
C VAL A 87 0.73 13.48 2.77
N VAL A 88 1.74 13.76 3.59
CA VAL A 88 2.65 12.77 4.16
C VAL A 88 2.83 13.01 5.65
N ASP A 89 2.90 11.93 6.40
CA ASP A 89 3.18 12.00 7.83
C ASP A 89 4.64 12.41 8.08
N PRO A 90 4.93 13.21 9.12
CA PRO A 90 6.30 13.60 9.46
C PRO A 90 7.15 12.40 9.92
N VAL A 91 8.45 12.64 10.07
CA VAL A 91 9.36 11.74 10.81
C VAL A 91 8.73 11.36 12.17
N PRO A 92 8.69 10.06 12.54
CA PRO A 92 9.40 8.94 11.91
C PRO A 92 8.57 8.10 10.92
N ALA A 93 7.37 8.51 10.51
CA ALA A 93 6.60 7.73 9.53
C ALA A 93 7.20 7.86 8.12
N THR A 94 7.60 9.08 7.73
CA THR A 94 8.34 9.34 6.49
C THR A 94 9.56 10.22 6.77
N SER A 95 10.27 10.66 5.74
CA SER A 95 11.34 11.65 5.87
C SER A 95 10.85 13.09 6.01
N PHE A 96 9.53 13.35 5.99
CA PHE A 96 8.98 14.70 6.03
C PHE A 96 9.33 15.42 7.34
N PRO A 97 9.83 16.68 7.32
CA PRO A 97 10.38 17.31 8.51
C PRO A 97 9.36 17.42 9.66
N ALA A 98 9.75 16.98 10.86
CA ALA A 98 8.88 17.03 12.05
C ALA A 98 8.43 18.47 12.41
N GLU A 99 9.26 19.48 12.14
CA GLU A 99 8.90 20.90 12.32
C GLU A 99 7.87 21.41 11.29
N HIS A 100 7.52 20.59 10.31
CA HIS A 100 6.47 20.83 9.33
C HIS A 100 5.26 19.92 9.55
N ALA A 101 5.15 19.26 10.71
CA ALA A 101 3.95 18.49 11.06
C ALA A 101 2.67 19.33 10.87
N GLY A 102 1.68 18.75 10.18
CA GLY A 102 0.43 19.43 9.81
C GLY A 102 0.55 20.40 8.62
N LYS A 103 1.72 20.50 7.99
CA LYS A 103 1.90 21.18 6.70
C LYS A 103 1.94 20.17 5.56
N THR A 104 1.80 20.69 4.34
CA THR A 104 1.83 19.94 3.10
C THR A 104 3.13 20.21 2.33
N PRO A 105 3.81 19.17 1.81
CA PRO A 105 5.04 19.30 1.01
C PRO A 105 4.81 19.98 -0.33
N ASN A 106 5.87 20.51 -0.92
CA ASN A 106 5.92 20.76 -2.36
C ASN A 106 6.04 19.43 -3.10
N ALA A 107 5.31 19.29 -4.20
CA ALA A 107 5.37 18.12 -5.05
C ALA A 107 5.28 18.51 -6.52
N VAL A 108 5.70 17.58 -7.38
CA VAL A 108 5.34 17.58 -8.80
C VAL A 108 4.21 16.58 -9.01
N LYS A 109 3.27 16.93 -9.88
CA LYS A 109 2.25 16.05 -10.42
C LYS A 109 2.49 15.88 -11.91
N PHE A 110 2.54 14.65 -12.40
CA PHE A 110 2.43 14.37 -13.83
C PHE A 110 1.08 13.72 -14.10
N THR A 111 0.43 14.12 -15.18
CA THR A 111 -0.80 13.49 -15.69
C THR A 111 -0.57 12.91 -17.09
N GLU A 112 -1.60 12.32 -17.69
CA GLU A 112 -1.54 11.77 -19.05
C GLU A 112 -0.49 10.66 -19.23
N GLY A 113 -0.21 9.93 -18.17
CA GLY A 113 0.61 8.73 -18.21
C GLY A 113 -0.10 7.60 -18.94
N SER A 114 0.69 6.74 -19.57
CA SER A 114 0.18 5.58 -20.28
C SER A 114 1.06 4.37 -20.03
N GLY A 115 0.51 3.19 -20.25
CA GLY A 115 1.24 1.96 -19.99
C GLY A 115 0.40 0.71 -20.06
N THR A 116 0.88 -0.32 -19.37
CA THR A 116 0.27 -1.64 -19.32
C THR A 116 0.09 -2.10 -17.89
N TYR A 117 -0.99 -2.83 -17.66
CA TYR A 117 -1.26 -3.56 -16.43
C TYR A 117 -1.65 -4.99 -16.78
N ASP A 118 -0.96 -5.95 -16.18
CA ASP A 118 -1.33 -7.37 -16.25
C ASP A 118 -2.18 -7.71 -15.03
N ALA A 119 -3.44 -8.06 -15.26
CA ALA A 119 -4.38 -8.37 -14.18
C ALA A 119 -4.12 -9.73 -13.50
N ASP A 120 -3.39 -10.64 -14.16
CA ASP A 120 -3.07 -11.96 -13.64
C ASP A 120 -1.80 -11.91 -12.77
N THR A 121 -0.78 -11.19 -13.24
CA THR A 121 0.52 -11.10 -12.54
C THR A 121 0.61 -9.87 -11.65
N HIS A 122 -0.30 -8.90 -11.80
CA HIS A 122 -0.24 -7.58 -11.18
C HIS A 122 0.98 -6.74 -11.59
N GLU A 123 1.62 -7.09 -12.70
CA GLU A 123 2.71 -6.29 -13.27
C GLU A 123 2.16 -4.98 -13.83
N LEU A 124 2.80 -3.86 -13.50
CA LEU A 124 2.41 -2.53 -13.93
C LEU A 124 3.63 -1.82 -14.54
N ALA A 125 3.48 -1.31 -15.75
CA ALA A 125 4.49 -0.47 -16.39
C ALA A 125 3.85 0.82 -16.88
N LEU A 126 4.19 1.95 -16.28
CA LEU A 126 3.67 3.27 -16.62
C LEU A 126 4.80 4.21 -17.05
N ALA A 127 4.49 5.09 -18.01
CA ALA A 127 5.40 6.11 -18.50
C ALA A 127 4.69 7.46 -18.63
N TRP A 128 5.40 8.52 -18.26
CA TRP A 128 4.96 9.91 -18.41
C TRP A 128 5.96 10.67 -19.27
N SER A 129 5.46 11.67 -20.01
CA SER A 129 6.29 12.58 -20.80
C SER A 129 6.39 13.95 -20.13
N GLY A 130 7.55 14.59 -20.27
CA GLY A 130 7.79 15.93 -19.73
C GLY A 130 8.92 15.95 -18.71
N SER A 131 9.09 17.08 -18.03
CA SER A 131 10.20 17.27 -17.10
C SER A 131 9.87 18.26 -16.00
N TYR A 132 10.64 18.20 -14.92
CA TYR A 132 10.72 19.26 -13.94
C TYR A 132 12.16 19.45 -13.47
N THR A 133 12.44 20.66 -13.01
CA THR A 133 13.74 21.00 -12.44
C THR A 133 13.60 21.27 -10.96
N VAL A 134 14.55 20.76 -10.17
CA VAL A 134 14.74 21.19 -8.78
C VAL A 134 16.10 21.83 -8.57
N ASN A 135 16.18 22.72 -7.59
CA ASN A 135 17.46 23.26 -7.13
C ASN A 135 17.45 23.48 -5.62
N ALA A 136 18.47 22.92 -4.95
CA ALA A 136 18.69 23.02 -3.52
C ALA A 136 19.25 24.38 -3.07
N TYR A 137 19.79 25.16 -4.01
CA TYR A 137 20.47 26.43 -3.77
C TYR A 137 19.68 27.59 -4.36
N PRO A 138 19.64 28.74 -3.66
CA PRO A 138 19.11 29.98 -4.22
C PRO A 138 19.78 30.36 -5.54
N ALA A 139 19.00 30.95 -6.47
CA ALA A 139 19.46 31.28 -7.82
C ALA A 139 20.74 32.13 -7.87
N GLN A 140 21.00 32.95 -6.84
CA GLN A 140 22.22 33.76 -6.72
C GLN A 140 23.52 32.95 -6.67
N PHE A 141 23.46 31.66 -6.30
CA PHE A 141 24.63 30.78 -6.29
C PHE A 141 24.94 30.17 -7.66
N GLY A 142 23.98 30.21 -8.60
CA GLY A 142 24.16 29.64 -9.93
C GLY A 142 24.50 28.14 -9.93
N ALA A 143 24.13 27.42 -8.87
CA ALA A 143 24.41 26.00 -8.75
C ALA A 143 23.68 25.21 -9.86
N PRO A 144 24.29 24.14 -10.40
CA PRO A 144 23.66 23.25 -11.36
C PRO A 144 22.25 22.81 -10.94
N ASP A 145 21.33 22.87 -11.89
CA ASP A 145 19.95 22.41 -11.74
C ASP A 145 19.88 20.88 -11.83
N GLU A 146 19.08 20.23 -10.98
CA GLU A 146 18.76 18.80 -11.12
C GLU A 146 17.48 18.67 -11.96
N ILE A 147 17.58 18.02 -13.11
CA ILE A 147 16.48 17.92 -14.09
C ILE A 147 16.07 16.46 -14.20
N TYR A 148 14.79 16.20 -13.92
CA TYR A 148 14.16 14.89 -13.99
C TYR A 148 13.18 14.91 -15.16
N ALA A 149 13.34 14.00 -16.10
CA ALA A 149 12.53 13.94 -17.32
C ALA A 149 12.02 12.52 -17.60
N ASN A 150 10.88 12.46 -18.29
CA ASN A 150 10.25 11.24 -18.77
C ASN A 150 10.16 10.11 -17.71
N PRO A 151 9.47 10.35 -16.58
CA PRO A 151 9.39 9.38 -15.49
C PRO A 151 8.76 8.06 -15.95
N GLN A 152 9.21 6.95 -15.35
CA GLN A 152 8.63 5.62 -15.55
C GLN A 152 8.50 4.90 -14.20
N LEU A 153 7.42 4.14 -14.07
CA LEU A 153 7.18 3.25 -12.96
C LEU A 153 7.08 1.82 -13.50
N VAL A 154 7.82 0.90 -12.89
CA VAL A 154 7.67 -0.53 -13.11
C VAL A 154 7.38 -1.19 -11.76
N VAL A 155 6.31 -1.97 -11.70
CA VAL A 155 5.96 -2.87 -10.59
C VAL A 155 5.99 -4.29 -11.16
N GLU A 156 6.81 -5.13 -10.56
CA GLU A 156 6.96 -6.55 -10.88
C GLU A 156 5.86 -7.37 -10.19
N ALA A 157 5.68 -8.62 -10.61
CA ALA A 157 4.61 -9.49 -10.11
C ALA A 157 4.65 -9.74 -8.59
N ASP A 158 5.80 -9.60 -7.95
CA ASP A 158 5.95 -9.75 -6.50
C ASP A 158 5.68 -8.45 -5.72
N GLY A 159 5.31 -7.37 -6.42
CA GLY A 159 5.09 -6.03 -5.86
C GLY A 159 6.36 -5.24 -5.60
N SER A 160 7.53 -5.75 -5.96
CA SER A 160 8.76 -4.96 -6.03
C SER A 160 8.81 -4.12 -7.30
N GLY A 161 9.75 -3.19 -7.39
CA GLY A 161 9.90 -2.42 -8.62
C GLY A 161 10.81 -1.20 -8.51
N SER A 162 10.72 -0.34 -9.51
CA SER A 162 11.52 0.89 -9.59
C SER A 162 10.72 2.08 -10.12
N PHE A 163 11.12 3.26 -9.66
CA PHE A 163 10.71 4.53 -10.25
C PHE A 163 11.94 5.20 -10.85
N SER A 164 11.93 5.37 -12.17
CA SER A 164 13.08 5.85 -12.95
C SER A 164 12.75 7.15 -13.68
N ALA A 165 13.79 7.91 -14.00
CA ALA A 165 13.68 9.09 -14.86
C ALA A 165 14.98 9.29 -15.63
N GLU A 166 14.91 10.00 -16.76
CA GLU A 166 16.08 10.61 -17.37
C GLU A 166 16.58 11.74 -16.48
N PHE A 167 17.85 11.65 -16.09
CA PHE A 167 18.47 12.60 -15.18
C PHE A 167 19.55 13.42 -15.89
N THR A 168 19.47 14.74 -15.73
CA THR A 168 20.45 15.68 -16.25
C THR A 168 20.82 16.69 -15.16
N LEU A 169 22.11 16.97 -15.02
CA LEU A 169 22.58 18.15 -14.31
C LEU A 169 22.75 19.28 -15.30
N GLY A 170 21.96 20.34 -15.13
CA GLY A 170 22.04 21.54 -15.95
C GLY A 170 23.37 22.26 -15.79
N ALA A 171 23.70 23.12 -16.74
CA ALA A 171 24.87 23.98 -16.63
C ALA A 171 24.78 24.91 -15.40
N GLY A 172 25.91 25.22 -14.78
CA GLY A 172 25.95 26.04 -13.58
C GLY A 172 27.36 26.47 -13.18
N ILE A 173 27.56 26.73 -11.90
CA ILE A 173 28.81 27.17 -11.31
C ILE A 173 29.11 26.31 -10.07
N ASP A 174 30.35 25.85 -9.93
CA ASP A 174 30.81 25.11 -8.76
C ASP A 174 31.07 26.03 -7.55
N MET A 175 31.40 25.43 -6.40
CA MET A 175 31.69 26.19 -5.17
C MET A 175 32.95 27.07 -5.27
N SER A 176 33.82 26.85 -6.26
CA SER A 176 35.03 27.65 -6.53
C SER A 176 34.78 28.76 -7.55
N GLY A 177 33.56 28.86 -8.11
CA GLY A 177 33.20 29.84 -9.13
C GLY A 177 33.52 29.40 -10.56
N ASN A 178 33.91 28.14 -10.79
CA ASN A 178 34.17 27.63 -12.13
C ASN A 178 32.87 27.23 -12.82
N PRO A 179 32.73 27.45 -14.14
CA PRO A 179 31.59 26.94 -14.89
C PRO A 179 31.56 25.41 -14.88
N VAL A 180 30.36 24.87 -14.78
CA VAL A 180 30.04 23.45 -14.92
C VAL A 180 29.15 23.32 -16.15
N ASP A 181 29.57 22.50 -17.10
CA ASP A 181 28.79 22.21 -18.29
C ASP A 181 27.61 21.28 -17.95
N GLU A 182 26.55 21.34 -18.75
CA GLU A 182 25.44 20.40 -18.63
C GLU A 182 25.91 18.96 -18.88
N GLN A 183 25.43 18.03 -18.06
CA GLN A 183 25.75 16.61 -18.19
C GLN A 183 24.48 15.78 -18.03
N SER A 184 24.13 15.03 -19.08
CA SER A 184 23.08 14.02 -19.04
C SER A 184 23.65 12.67 -18.59
N TYR A 185 22.89 11.98 -17.75
CA TYR A 185 23.22 10.66 -17.22
C TYR A 185 22.31 9.56 -17.77
N GLY A 186 21.39 9.91 -18.68
CA GLY A 186 20.40 8.97 -19.21
C GLY A 186 19.34 8.59 -18.17
N ARG A 187 18.63 7.50 -18.44
CA ARG A 187 17.62 6.95 -17.54
C ARG A 187 18.28 6.19 -16.40
N LEU A 188 17.91 6.52 -15.18
CA LEU A 188 18.39 5.89 -13.96
C LEU A 188 17.19 5.52 -13.08
N ASP A 189 17.24 4.35 -12.46
CA ASP A 189 16.34 4.03 -11.35
C ASP A 189 16.67 4.96 -10.19
N LEU A 190 15.78 5.92 -9.91
CA LEU A 190 16.00 6.89 -8.84
C LEU A 190 15.84 6.21 -7.48
N VAL A 191 14.79 5.40 -7.38
CA VAL A 191 14.46 4.62 -6.20
C VAL A 191 13.93 3.25 -6.62
N THR A 192 14.12 2.28 -5.74
CA THR A 192 13.54 0.94 -5.83
C THR A 192 12.61 0.73 -4.64
N PHE A 193 11.71 -0.23 -4.73
CA PHE A 193 10.85 -0.63 -3.62
C PHE A 193 10.71 -2.14 -3.57
N SER A 194 10.70 -2.70 -2.37
CA SER A 194 10.58 -4.13 -2.11
C SER A 194 9.11 -4.59 -2.10
N PRO A 195 8.86 -5.91 -2.15
CA PRO A 195 7.50 -6.45 -1.97
C PRO A 195 6.86 -5.93 -0.67
N GLY A 196 5.60 -5.52 -0.77
CA GLY A 196 4.83 -4.96 0.36
C GLY A 196 5.04 -3.46 0.59
N SER A 197 5.75 -2.77 -0.30
CA SER A 197 5.93 -1.32 -0.25
C SER A 197 4.84 -0.52 -0.99
N VAL A 198 3.85 -1.20 -1.59
CA VAL A 198 2.73 -0.59 -2.32
C VAL A 198 1.46 -0.71 -1.47
N ASP A 199 0.98 0.42 -0.97
CA ASP A 199 -0.24 0.54 -0.18
C ASP A 199 -1.40 1.06 -1.04
N VAL A 200 -2.54 0.39 -1.03
CA VAL A 200 -3.75 0.90 -1.72
C VAL A 200 -4.36 2.03 -0.88
N VAL A 201 -4.51 3.21 -1.48
CA VAL A 201 -5.06 4.41 -0.82
C VAL A 201 -6.53 4.58 -1.15
N ASP A 202 -6.89 4.35 -2.41
CA ASP A 202 -8.27 4.28 -2.91
C ASP A 202 -8.36 3.30 -4.10
N ALA A 203 -9.51 3.22 -4.75
CA ALA A 203 -9.77 2.23 -5.80
C ALA A 203 -8.78 2.29 -6.98
N ASP A 204 -8.30 3.50 -7.33
CA ASP A 204 -7.43 3.73 -8.48
C ASP A 204 -6.06 4.28 -8.06
N THR A 205 -5.83 4.50 -6.76
CA THR A 205 -4.62 5.15 -6.24
C THR A 205 -3.86 4.26 -5.28
N VAL A 206 -2.58 4.08 -5.56
CA VAL A 206 -1.62 3.42 -4.70
C VAL A 206 -0.58 4.41 -4.20
N ARG A 207 -0.04 4.15 -3.02
CA ARG A 207 1.09 4.85 -2.42
C ARG A 207 2.27 3.90 -2.32
N ILE A 208 3.36 4.26 -2.98
CA ILE A 208 4.59 3.47 -3.03
C ILE A 208 5.56 4.06 -2.01
N THR A 209 6.06 3.25 -1.09
CA THR A 209 7.09 3.62 -0.12
C THR A 209 8.45 3.14 -0.61
N PRO A 210 9.36 4.03 -1.07
CA PRO A 210 10.63 3.59 -1.59
C PRO A 210 11.57 3.04 -0.52
N ASP A 211 12.40 2.07 -0.91
CA ASP A 211 13.42 1.51 -0.04
C ASP A 211 14.50 2.55 0.24
N PHE A 212 15.04 2.50 1.45
CA PHE A 212 16.16 3.35 1.84
C PHE A 212 17.01 2.69 2.93
N GLN A 213 16.35 2.23 3.99
CA GLN A 213 17.03 1.73 5.19
C GLN A 213 17.93 0.55 4.86
N GLY A 214 19.18 0.63 5.30
CA GLY A 214 20.13 -0.46 5.10
C GLY A 214 20.75 -0.53 3.69
N ILE A 215 20.32 0.29 2.74
CA ILE A 215 20.90 0.30 1.39
C ILE A 215 22.30 0.92 1.45
N GLU A 216 23.28 0.14 1.02
CA GLU A 216 24.69 0.49 1.07
C GLU A 216 25.19 1.08 -0.25
N VAL A 217 25.93 2.18 -0.15
CA VAL A 217 26.70 2.78 -1.26
C VAL A 217 28.11 3.13 -0.80
N ASP A 218 29.07 3.04 -1.73
CA ASP A 218 30.48 3.36 -1.49
C ASP A 218 30.95 4.45 -2.47
N PRO A 219 30.61 5.72 -2.21
CA PRO A 219 30.90 6.76 -3.17
C PRO A 219 32.38 7.18 -3.11
N ALA A 220 33.13 6.85 -4.17
CA ALA A 220 34.59 7.02 -4.21
C ALA A 220 35.08 8.49 -4.07
N ASP A 221 34.28 9.47 -4.52
CA ASP A 221 34.65 10.90 -4.60
C ASP A 221 33.70 11.82 -3.81
N SER A 222 33.04 11.30 -2.76
CA SER A 222 32.19 12.12 -1.87
C SER A 222 32.32 11.71 -0.41
N SER A 223 31.59 12.40 0.46
CA SER A 223 31.54 12.03 1.89
C SER A 223 31.16 10.56 2.06
N PRO A 224 31.87 9.76 2.87
CA PRO A 224 31.50 8.36 3.09
C PRO A 224 30.06 8.24 3.59
N GLN A 225 29.36 7.18 3.16
CA GLN A 225 28.05 6.89 3.73
C GLN A 225 28.19 6.55 5.21
N THR A 226 27.40 7.22 6.05
CA THR A 226 27.34 6.92 7.48
C THR A 226 26.32 5.82 7.73
N ARG A 227 26.79 4.64 8.19
CA ARG A 227 25.96 3.44 8.41
C ARG A 227 25.78 3.04 9.87
N ASN A 228 26.35 3.81 10.80
CA ASN A 228 26.41 3.49 12.22
C ASN A 228 25.50 4.40 13.06
N CYS A 229 24.45 4.95 12.45
CA CYS A 229 23.51 5.81 13.15
C CYS A 229 22.65 5.00 14.10
N VAL A 230 22.42 5.58 15.27
CA VAL A 230 21.63 4.98 16.35
C VAL A 230 20.60 5.98 16.81
N ALA A 231 19.41 5.48 17.13
CA ALA A 231 18.34 6.30 17.67
C ALA A 231 18.80 7.00 18.95
N SER A 232 18.83 8.33 18.94
CA SER A 232 19.22 9.13 20.10
C SER A 232 18.65 10.55 20.02
N GLY A 233 18.07 11.01 21.13
CA GLY A 233 17.38 12.30 21.15
C GLY A 233 16.26 12.35 20.11
N THR A 234 16.35 13.29 19.17
CA THR A 234 15.39 13.45 18.05
C THR A 234 15.79 12.71 16.78
N ALA A 235 16.97 12.08 16.74
CA ALA A 235 17.44 11.33 15.58
C ALA A 235 16.82 9.93 15.58
N THR A 236 16.27 9.51 14.45
CA THR A 236 15.66 8.18 14.28
C THR A 236 16.69 7.06 14.28
N GLY A 237 17.95 7.38 13.98
CA GLY A 237 18.99 6.39 13.70
C GLY A 237 18.92 5.81 12.29
N TRP A 238 18.08 6.39 11.43
CA TRP A 238 17.96 5.99 10.03
C TRP A 238 19.27 6.17 9.29
N TRP A 239 19.64 5.14 8.53
CA TRP A 239 20.73 5.19 7.60
C TRP A 239 20.42 4.39 6.35
N GLY A 240 20.94 4.83 5.21
CA GLY A 240 20.58 4.25 3.93
C GLY A 240 20.95 5.11 2.74
N SER A 241 20.40 4.74 1.60
CA SER A 241 20.63 5.39 0.32
C SER A 241 19.41 5.21 -0.57
N TRP A 242 19.21 6.15 -1.50
CA TRP A 242 18.46 5.88 -2.72
C TRP A 242 19.15 4.79 -3.56
N ALA A 243 18.55 4.41 -4.69
CA ALA A 243 19.03 3.34 -5.55
C ALA A 243 20.56 3.46 -5.80
N PRO A 244 21.34 2.39 -5.52
CA PRO A 244 22.80 2.45 -5.63
C PRO A 244 23.31 2.87 -7.01
N GLU A 245 22.65 2.47 -8.09
CA GLU A 245 23.04 2.87 -9.44
C GLU A 245 22.96 4.38 -9.61
N PHE A 246 21.83 4.99 -9.24
CA PHE A 246 21.64 6.44 -9.29
C PHE A 246 22.70 7.15 -8.46
N VAL A 247 22.83 6.80 -7.18
CA VAL A 247 23.76 7.49 -6.28
C VAL A 247 25.22 7.34 -6.73
N ASN A 248 25.64 6.17 -7.20
CA ASN A 248 27.02 5.97 -7.65
C ASN A 248 27.31 6.64 -9.01
N THR A 249 26.29 6.96 -9.80
CA THR A 249 26.44 7.60 -11.12
C THR A 249 26.58 9.11 -11.02
N LEU A 250 25.87 9.76 -10.08
CA LEU A 250 25.90 11.21 -9.87
C LEU A 250 27.29 11.74 -9.53
N PRO A 251 27.59 13.04 -9.69
CA PRO A 251 28.84 13.62 -9.22
C PRO A 251 28.82 13.84 -7.70
N GLY A 252 30.00 13.78 -7.06
CA GLY A 252 30.13 13.83 -5.60
C GLY A 252 29.57 15.10 -4.93
N SER A 253 29.37 16.19 -5.68
CA SER A 253 28.74 17.42 -5.20
C SER A 253 27.23 17.30 -4.97
N VAL A 254 26.55 16.39 -5.69
CA VAL A 254 25.09 16.22 -5.66
C VAL A 254 24.68 14.98 -4.87
N ARG A 255 25.49 13.90 -4.93
CA ARG A 255 25.21 12.64 -4.20
C ARG A 255 24.75 12.82 -2.75
N PRO A 256 25.34 13.71 -1.92
CA PRO A 256 24.97 13.88 -0.52
C PRO A 256 23.49 14.21 -0.28
N HIS A 257 22.73 14.55 -1.32
CA HIS A 257 21.28 14.72 -1.26
C HIS A 257 20.51 13.41 -1.00
N PHE A 258 21.09 12.26 -1.35
CA PHE A 258 20.34 11.00 -1.54
C PHE A 258 20.81 9.83 -0.67
N TYR A 259 21.83 10.01 0.17
CA TYR A 259 22.31 8.97 1.08
C TYR A 259 22.74 9.55 2.42
N SER A 260 22.97 8.66 3.37
CA SER A 260 23.34 9.06 4.72
C SER A 260 24.75 9.63 4.84
N THR A 261 24.89 10.87 5.31
CA THR A 261 26.20 11.55 5.44
C THR A 261 26.59 11.88 6.87
N GLY A 262 25.75 11.56 7.85
CA GLY A 262 26.05 11.70 9.28
C GLY A 262 24.89 11.21 10.13
N CYS A 263 25.03 11.20 11.46
CA CYS A 263 24.00 10.73 12.40
C CYS A 263 23.24 11.84 13.14
N GLY A 264 23.35 13.06 12.64
CA GLY A 264 22.62 14.21 13.17
C GLY A 264 22.26 15.19 12.06
N GLY A 265 21.39 16.16 12.38
CA GLY A 265 20.95 17.17 11.42
C GLY A 265 19.87 16.65 10.47
N MET A 266 20.06 16.81 9.16
CA MET A 266 19.05 16.52 8.13
C MET A 266 19.13 15.09 7.56
N GLN A 267 19.77 14.19 8.30
CA GLN A 267 19.92 12.79 7.89
C GLN A 267 18.57 12.09 7.72
N ASP A 268 17.68 12.28 8.68
CA ASP A 268 16.36 11.61 8.70
C ASP A 268 15.46 12.13 7.56
N LEU A 269 15.91 13.17 6.85
CA LEU A 269 15.21 13.79 5.74
C LEU A 269 15.67 13.26 4.36
N LYS A 270 16.71 12.40 4.33
CA LYS A 270 17.28 11.83 3.10
C LYS A 270 16.42 10.75 2.42
N PRO A 271 15.68 9.87 3.14
CA PRO A 271 14.82 8.90 2.50
C PRO A 271 13.85 9.58 1.53
N ALA A 272 13.60 8.95 0.39
CA ALA A 272 12.58 9.43 -0.53
C ALA A 272 11.22 9.50 0.19
N LEU A 273 10.41 10.51 -0.14
CA LEU A 273 9.01 10.52 0.28
C LEU A 273 8.23 9.51 -0.58
N PRO A 274 7.08 9.00 -0.08
CA PRO A 274 6.22 8.12 -0.85
C PRO A 274 5.82 8.70 -2.21
N ILE A 275 5.47 7.85 -3.17
CA ILE A 275 4.98 8.26 -4.49
C ILE A 275 3.52 7.85 -4.56
N ASP A 276 2.62 8.80 -4.78
CA ASP A 276 1.21 8.50 -5.01
C ASP A 276 1.00 8.33 -6.50
N VAL A 277 0.40 7.21 -6.92
CA VAL A 277 0.16 6.87 -8.33
C VAL A 277 -1.30 6.53 -8.48
N THR A 278 -2.00 7.28 -9.33
CA THR A 278 -3.39 7.03 -9.69
C THR A 278 -3.44 6.50 -11.12
N TYR A 279 -4.06 5.35 -11.32
CA TYR A 279 -4.28 4.77 -12.64
C TYR A 279 -5.60 3.99 -12.65
N ALA A 280 -6.36 4.15 -13.73
CA ALA A 280 -7.52 3.34 -14.00
C ALA A 280 -7.19 2.37 -15.12
N VAL A 281 -7.70 1.15 -15.03
CA VAL A 281 -7.55 0.17 -16.10
C VAL A 281 -8.80 0.22 -16.96
N ASP A 282 -8.63 0.55 -18.25
CA ASP A 282 -9.75 0.64 -19.16
C ASP A 282 -10.21 -0.79 -19.48
N ALA A 283 -11.26 -1.25 -18.79
CA ALA A 283 -11.96 -2.46 -19.15
C ALA A 283 -12.62 -2.20 -20.50
N GLY A 284 -11.90 -2.48 -21.59
CA GLY A 284 -12.37 -2.27 -22.95
C GLY A 284 -13.79 -2.81 -23.14
N PRO A 285 -14.58 -2.25 -24.08
CA PRO A 285 -15.99 -2.56 -24.19
C PRO A 285 -16.20 -4.07 -24.31
N VAL A 286 -16.78 -4.66 -23.27
CA VAL A 286 -17.33 -6.02 -23.34
C VAL A 286 -18.45 -5.94 -24.35
N ASP A 287 -18.19 -6.32 -25.60
CA ASP A 287 -19.23 -6.54 -26.61
C ASP A 287 -20.07 -7.72 -26.11
N PRO A 288 -21.29 -7.49 -25.60
CA PRO A 288 -22.16 -8.58 -25.24
C PRO A 288 -22.72 -9.08 -26.56
N GLY A 289 -21.96 -9.93 -27.24
CA GLY A 289 -22.22 -10.39 -28.60
C GLY A 289 -23.71 -10.62 -28.81
N GLY A 290 -24.33 -9.75 -29.61
CA GLY A 290 -25.72 -9.89 -29.99
C GLY A 290 -25.91 -11.26 -30.67
N PRO A 291 -27.05 -11.93 -30.48
CA PRO A 291 -27.27 -13.24 -31.08
C PRO A 291 -27.28 -13.09 -32.61
N GLY A 292 -26.18 -13.53 -33.24
CA GLY A 292 -26.11 -13.70 -34.68
C GLY A 292 -27.15 -14.73 -35.11
N GLU A 293 -27.96 -14.36 -36.09
CA GLU A 293 -28.92 -15.25 -36.75
C GLU A 293 -28.17 -16.42 -37.40
N PRO A 294 -28.62 -17.68 -37.26
CA PRO A 294 -27.85 -18.81 -37.76
C PRO A 294 -27.92 -18.86 -39.29
N GLU A 295 -26.77 -18.72 -39.94
CA GLU A 295 -26.58 -19.18 -41.32
C GLU A 295 -26.57 -20.72 -41.34
N GLU A 296 -27.17 -21.32 -42.38
CA GLU A 296 -27.27 -22.78 -42.53
C GLU A 296 -25.89 -23.46 -42.58
N PRO A 297 -25.72 -24.67 -41.99
CA PRO A 297 -24.44 -25.36 -41.96
C PRO A 297 -24.09 -25.91 -43.35
N GLY A 298 -22.98 -25.44 -43.90
CA GLY A 298 -22.24 -26.18 -44.93
C GLY A 298 -21.60 -27.42 -44.31
N GLU A 299 -21.57 -28.53 -45.06
CA GLU A 299 -20.98 -29.81 -44.64
C GLU A 299 -19.59 -29.66 -44.01
N GLY A 300 -19.44 -30.09 -42.75
CA GLY A 300 -18.11 -30.26 -42.18
C GLY A 300 -17.96 -30.35 -40.66
N ASP A 301 -18.97 -30.02 -39.86
CA ASP A 301 -18.70 -29.77 -38.44
C ASP A 301 -19.00 -30.95 -37.52
N VAL A 302 -18.01 -31.28 -36.69
CA VAL A 302 -18.10 -32.22 -35.58
C VAL A 302 -18.34 -31.41 -34.31
N PRO A 303 -19.44 -31.64 -33.57
CA PRO A 303 -19.66 -30.91 -32.33
C PRO A 303 -18.62 -31.34 -31.29
N ILE A 304 -17.91 -30.35 -30.74
CA ILE A 304 -17.05 -30.50 -29.57
C ILE A 304 -17.79 -29.86 -28.40
N ASP A 305 -18.28 -30.69 -27.49
CA ASP A 305 -18.83 -30.21 -26.23
C ASP A 305 -17.70 -30.04 -25.22
N VAL A 306 -17.59 -28.84 -24.65
CA VAL A 306 -16.71 -28.54 -23.52
C VAL A 306 -17.57 -28.04 -22.37
N THR A 307 -17.43 -28.66 -21.20
CA THR A 307 -17.95 -28.10 -19.95
C THR A 307 -16.80 -27.35 -19.31
N VAL A 308 -16.84 -26.03 -19.42
CA VAL A 308 -15.93 -25.13 -18.70
C VAL A 308 -16.42 -25.08 -17.25
N PRO A 309 -15.63 -25.49 -16.25
CA PRO A 309 -15.95 -25.18 -14.87
C PRO A 309 -15.79 -23.67 -14.66
N GLU A 310 -16.66 -23.08 -13.85
CA GLU A 310 -16.54 -21.69 -13.43
C GLU A 310 -15.12 -21.45 -12.89
N VAL A 311 -14.40 -20.51 -13.50
CA VAL A 311 -13.08 -20.07 -13.04
C VAL A 311 -13.35 -19.25 -11.79
N GLU A 312 -12.87 -19.70 -10.64
CA GLU A 312 -12.94 -18.91 -9.40
C GLU A 312 -12.13 -17.63 -9.62
N GLU A 313 -12.82 -16.48 -9.60
CA GLU A 313 -12.23 -15.15 -9.71
C GLU A 313 -11.11 -14.95 -8.68
N PRO A 314 -10.02 -14.20 -9.01
CA PRO A 314 -9.01 -13.87 -8.02
C PRO A 314 -9.66 -13.10 -6.87
N GLU A 315 -9.48 -13.58 -5.63
CA GLU A 315 -10.10 -12.96 -4.47
C GLU A 315 -9.68 -11.49 -4.38
N GLU A 316 -10.66 -10.58 -4.40
CA GLU A 316 -10.43 -9.15 -4.22
C GLU A 316 -9.51 -8.87 -3.03
N PRO A 317 -8.66 -7.82 -3.08
CA PRO A 317 -7.78 -7.43 -1.99
C PRO A 317 -8.65 -7.03 -0.81
N GLY A 318 -9.04 -8.02 0.00
CA GLY A 318 -10.12 -7.83 0.93
C GLY A 318 -9.84 -6.71 1.92
N GLU A 319 -10.90 -6.19 2.52
CA GLU A 319 -10.86 -4.99 3.33
C GLU A 319 -10.95 -5.31 4.83
N PHE A 320 -10.51 -4.36 5.66
CA PHE A 320 -10.85 -4.37 7.07
C PHE A 320 -11.82 -3.23 7.36
N VAL A 321 -13.07 -3.60 7.59
CA VAL A 321 -14.17 -2.66 7.83
C VAL A 321 -14.83 -3.00 9.14
N TRP A 322 -15.17 -1.98 9.91
CA TRP A 322 -16.00 -2.13 11.08
C TRP A 322 -17.12 -1.09 11.08
N THR A 323 -18.31 -1.53 11.46
CA THR A 323 -19.51 -0.68 11.50
C THR A 323 -20.27 -0.91 12.80
N ILE A 324 -20.89 0.14 13.31
CA ILE A 324 -21.78 0.06 14.47
C ILE A 324 -23.22 0.00 13.92
N GLU A 325 -23.98 -0.98 14.38
CA GLU A 325 -25.38 -1.17 13.98
C GLU A 325 -26.20 0.09 14.31
N GLY A 326 -26.86 0.65 13.29
CA GLY A 326 -27.60 1.90 13.42
C GLY A 326 -26.74 3.17 13.42
N GLY A 327 -25.45 3.08 13.05
CA GLY A 327 -24.53 4.22 13.02
C GLY A 327 -23.99 4.53 14.41
N THR A 328 -24.16 5.76 14.89
CA THR A 328 -23.71 6.14 16.24
C THR A 328 -24.90 6.46 17.16
N PRO A 329 -25.79 5.49 17.44
CA PRO A 329 -26.94 5.75 18.30
C PRO A 329 -26.49 6.00 19.74
N ALA A 330 -27.18 6.90 20.43
CA ALA A 330 -26.91 7.11 21.86
C ALA A 330 -27.35 5.87 22.64
N VAL A 331 -26.45 5.32 23.46
CA VAL A 331 -26.77 4.18 24.33
C VAL A 331 -27.38 4.70 25.63
N SER A 332 -28.66 4.41 25.86
CA SER A 332 -29.33 4.72 27.12
C SER A 332 -29.19 3.56 28.10
N LEU A 333 -28.70 3.86 29.30
CA LEU A 333 -28.66 2.90 30.43
C LEU A 333 -29.94 2.97 31.29
N GLY A 334 -30.91 3.81 30.91
CA GLY A 334 -32.11 4.11 31.69
C GLY A 334 -31.82 4.88 32.97
N THR A 335 -32.71 4.73 33.96
CA THR A 335 -32.57 5.37 35.28
C THR A 335 -31.85 4.44 36.24
N ALA A 336 -30.77 4.89 36.85
CA ALA A 336 -30.03 4.10 37.84
C ALA A 336 -30.89 3.79 39.08
N THR A 337 -30.77 2.57 39.59
CA THR A 337 -31.47 2.09 40.79
C THR A 337 -30.49 1.77 41.90
N VAL A 338 -30.92 1.82 43.16
CA VAL A 338 -30.02 1.49 44.27
C VAL A 338 -29.92 -0.02 44.43
N ARG A 339 -28.69 -0.55 44.37
CA ARG A 339 -28.38 -1.95 44.63
C ARG A 339 -27.02 -2.07 45.31
N ASP A 340 -26.94 -2.89 46.36
CA ASP A 340 -25.69 -3.19 47.08
C ASP A 340 -24.88 -1.94 47.47
N GLY A 341 -25.58 -0.89 47.94
CA GLY A 341 -24.95 0.36 48.40
C GLY A 341 -24.41 1.26 47.26
N SER A 342 -24.87 1.07 46.02
CA SER A 342 -24.47 1.88 44.86
C SER A 342 -25.68 2.19 43.98
N PHE A 343 -25.60 3.26 43.18
CA PHE A 343 -26.50 3.43 42.04
C PHE A 343 -25.99 2.54 40.90
N VAL A 344 -26.86 1.69 40.34
CA VAL A 344 -26.54 0.79 39.24
C VAL A 344 -27.46 1.02 38.06
N ALA A 345 -26.89 1.00 36.85
CA ALA A 345 -27.63 1.02 35.59
C ALA A 345 -26.94 0.06 34.62
N SER A 346 -27.71 -0.53 33.72
CA SER A 346 -27.19 -1.48 32.74
C SER A 346 -27.75 -1.18 31.35
N GLY A 347 -26.95 -1.45 30.32
CA GLY A 347 -27.35 -1.33 28.94
C GLY A 347 -26.60 -2.33 28.07
N VAL A 348 -26.81 -2.24 26.77
CA VAL A 348 -26.10 -3.07 25.79
C VAL A 348 -25.56 -2.17 24.70
N LEU A 349 -24.30 -2.37 24.34
CA LEU A 349 -23.70 -1.70 23.20
C LEU A 349 -24.39 -2.18 21.92
N PRO A 350 -24.69 -1.30 20.95
CA PRO A 350 -25.08 -1.72 19.61
C PRO A 350 -24.02 -2.67 19.05
N LYS A 351 -24.45 -3.62 18.23
CA LYS A 351 -23.52 -4.59 17.67
C LYS A 351 -22.50 -3.88 16.78
N VAL A 352 -21.25 -4.25 16.95
CA VAL A 352 -20.15 -3.82 16.08
C VAL A 352 -19.88 -4.98 15.12
N THR A 353 -20.17 -4.80 13.84
CA THR A 353 -19.81 -5.78 12.83
C THR A 353 -18.40 -5.49 12.37
N ILE A 354 -17.51 -6.47 12.48
CA ILE A 354 -16.13 -6.41 12.01
C ILE A 354 -16.01 -7.40 10.85
N THR A 355 -15.56 -6.93 9.71
CA THR A 355 -15.23 -7.73 8.54
C THR A 355 -13.74 -7.55 8.27
N ASP A 356 -13.00 -8.65 8.21
CA ASP A 356 -11.61 -8.66 7.76
C ASP A 356 -11.47 -9.70 6.66
N THR A 357 -11.31 -9.24 5.43
CA THR A 357 -11.02 -10.08 4.27
C THR A 357 -9.60 -9.84 3.74
N ARG A 358 -8.78 -9.04 4.44
CA ARG A 358 -7.44 -8.62 4.00
C ARG A 358 -6.56 -9.81 3.67
N ALA A 359 -5.88 -9.70 2.54
CA ALA A 359 -4.77 -10.58 2.21
C ALA A 359 -3.68 -10.49 3.29
N GLY A 360 -2.98 -11.59 3.58
CA GLY A 360 -1.97 -11.65 4.64
C GLY A 360 -2.50 -11.80 6.06
N GLN A 361 -3.82 -11.68 6.28
CA GLN A 361 -4.49 -11.94 7.57
C GLN A 361 -3.80 -11.26 8.77
N PRO A 362 -3.51 -9.94 8.73
CA PRO A 362 -2.85 -9.26 9.84
C PRO A 362 -3.69 -9.32 11.13
N ALA A 363 -3.03 -9.17 12.29
CA ALA A 363 -3.74 -9.11 13.56
C ALA A 363 -4.55 -7.81 13.65
N TRP A 364 -5.72 -7.85 14.28
CA TRP A 364 -6.51 -6.64 14.56
C TRP A 364 -7.15 -6.66 15.95
N ALA A 365 -7.49 -5.47 16.45
CA ALA A 365 -8.25 -5.27 17.67
C ALA A 365 -9.14 -4.02 17.58
N ILE A 366 -10.36 -4.14 18.11
CA ILE A 366 -11.23 -3.00 18.42
C ILE A 366 -11.11 -2.72 19.91
N ASN A 367 -10.66 -1.53 20.28
CA ASN A 367 -10.54 -1.09 21.66
C ASN A 367 -11.52 0.04 21.96
N GLY A 368 -11.94 0.18 23.22
CA GLY A 368 -12.82 1.26 23.65
C GLY A 368 -12.36 1.93 24.94
N SER A 369 -12.65 3.23 25.04
CA SER A 369 -12.51 4.02 26.26
C SER A 369 -13.60 5.07 26.36
N VAL A 370 -13.98 5.47 27.57
CA VAL A 370 -15.05 6.43 27.84
C VAL A 370 -14.52 7.71 28.47
N SER A 371 -15.06 8.84 28.03
CA SER A 371 -14.85 10.12 28.69
C SER A 371 -15.43 10.15 30.11
N ASP A 372 -15.12 11.20 30.87
CA ASP A 372 -15.91 11.46 32.08
C ASP A 372 -17.34 11.84 31.68
N PHE A 373 -18.27 11.51 32.57
CA PHE A 373 -19.68 11.80 32.40
C PHE A 373 -20.00 13.15 33.03
N ALA A 374 -20.83 13.96 32.35
CA ALA A 374 -21.16 15.30 32.80
C ALA A 374 -22.67 15.59 32.73
N SER A 375 -23.15 16.34 33.73
CA SER A 375 -24.50 16.92 33.82
C SER A 375 -24.35 18.37 34.28
N GLY A 376 -24.21 19.32 33.34
CA GLY A 376 -23.87 20.70 33.66
C GLY A 376 -22.48 20.79 34.30
N SER A 377 -22.38 21.33 35.52
CA SER A 377 -21.11 21.41 36.27
C SER A 377 -20.79 20.17 37.12
N LYS A 378 -21.71 19.19 37.21
CA LYS A 378 -21.49 17.94 37.95
C LYS A 378 -20.84 16.92 37.03
N THR A 379 -19.80 16.24 37.51
CA THR A 379 -19.13 15.18 36.75
C THR A 379 -18.86 13.94 37.59
N PHE A 380 -18.72 12.80 36.94
CA PHE A 380 -18.10 11.61 37.52
C PHE A 380 -17.19 10.93 36.50
N SER A 381 -16.19 10.19 37.00
CA SER A 381 -15.18 9.58 36.15
C SER A 381 -15.70 8.40 35.33
N GLY A 382 -15.18 8.25 34.11
CA GLY A 382 -15.42 7.08 33.26
C GLY A 382 -15.10 5.71 33.91
N LYS A 383 -14.32 5.69 35.00
CA LYS A 383 -13.99 4.47 35.75
C LYS A 383 -15.19 3.73 36.33
N TYR A 384 -16.32 4.42 36.49
CA TYR A 384 -17.54 3.83 37.00
C TYR A 384 -18.33 3.05 35.93
N LEU A 385 -17.89 3.13 34.67
CA LEU A 385 -18.42 2.32 33.58
C LEU A 385 -17.53 1.09 33.36
N GLY A 386 -18.16 -0.06 33.29
CA GLY A 386 -17.55 -1.33 32.90
C GLY A 386 -18.29 -1.94 31.72
N TRP A 387 -17.70 -2.97 31.14
CA TRP A 387 -18.36 -3.75 30.10
C TRP A 387 -18.00 -5.24 30.15
N GLY A 388 -18.86 -6.08 29.60
CA GLY A 388 -18.60 -7.48 29.34
C GLY A 388 -18.64 -7.73 27.84
N PRO A 389 -17.50 -7.69 27.13
CA PRO A 389 -17.44 -7.99 25.71
C PRO A 389 -17.86 -9.43 25.43
N ALA A 390 -18.63 -9.62 24.37
CA ALA A 390 -19.03 -10.91 23.84
C ALA A 390 -19.02 -10.86 22.32
N LEU A 391 -18.90 -12.03 21.69
CA LEU A 391 -19.12 -12.17 20.27
C LEU A 391 -20.53 -12.71 20.05
N ALA A 392 -21.19 -12.21 19.02
CA ALA A 392 -22.52 -12.58 18.59
C ALA A 392 -22.50 -13.06 17.14
N GLY A 393 -23.49 -13.87 16.78
CA GLY A 393 -23.59 -14.44 15.43
C GLY A 393 -22.45 -15.40 15.10
N ASP A 394 -22.20 -15.57 13.81
CA ASP A 394 -21.13 -16.42 13.30
C ASP A 394 -19.79 -15.70 13.43
N ASN A 395 -18.82 -16.38 14.06
CA ASN A 395 -17.45 -15.91 14.16
C ASN A 395 -16.61 -16.62 13.11
N THR A 396 -16.68 -16.11 11.88
CA THR A 396 -15.95 -16.69 10.75
C THR A 396 -14.47 -16.30 10.74
N VAL A 397 -14.12 -15.22 11.44
CA VAL A 397 -12.74 -14.68 11.54
C VAL A 397 -11.92 -15.23 12.70
N GLY A 398 -12.44 -16.21 13.45
CA GLY A 398 -11.71 -16.78 14.59
C GLY A 398 -11.34 -15.76 15.68
N ALA A 399 -12.12 -14.68 15.79
CA ALA A 399 -11.87 -13.61 16.75
C ALA A 399 -12.10 -14.09 18.21
N GLY A 400 -11.44 -13.44 19.15
CA GLY A 400 -11.72 -13.52 20.59
C GLY A 400 -12.39 -12.25 21.09
N ASN A 401 -13.26 -12.38 22.09
CA ASN A 401 -13.76 -11.23 22.84
C ASN A 401 -12.72 -10.74 23.85
N GLY A 402 -12.78 -9.44 24.14
CA GLY A 402 -11.98 -8.83 25.20
C GLY A 402 -12.38 -9.29 26.60
N ARG A 403 -11.57 -8.88 27.60
CA ARG A 403 -11.83 -9.20 29.00
C ARG A 403 -12.96 -8.35 29.57
N VAL A 404 -13.71 -8.91 30.50
CA VAL A 404 -14.68 -8.17 31.30
C VAL A 404 -13.97 -7.08 32.10
N VAL A 405 -14.49 -5.86 32.01
CA VAL A 405 -14.08 -4.70 32.79
C VAL A 405 -15.17 -4.45 33.83
N VAL A 406 -14.84 -4.59 35.11
CA VAL A 406 -15.80 -4.45 36.20
C VAL A 406 -16.03 -2.97 36.52
N ALA A 407 -17.30 -2.54 36.51
CA ALA A 407 -17.69 -1.16 36.78
C ALA A 407 -17.26 -0.69 38.18
N GLY A 408 -16.50 0.40 38.26
CA GLY A 408 -16.04 1.00 39.51
C GLY A 408 -14.80 0.34 40.13
N GLU A 409 -14.22 -0.68 39.49
CA GLU A 409 -12.94 -1.26 39.88
C GLU A 409 -11.81 -0.76 38.98
N GLY A 410 -10.64 -0.46 39.58
CA GLY A 410 -9.51 0.12 38.86
C GLY A 410 -9.88 1.41 38.12
N GLU A 411 -9.48 1.50 36.85
CA GLU A 411 -9.80 2.62 35.97
C GLU A 411 -11.08 2.39 35.13
N GLY A 412 -11.80 1.27 35.31
CA GLY A 412 -12.93 0.91 34.46
C GLY A 412 -12.64 1.13 32.97
N LEU A 413 -13.59 1.71 32.24
CA LEU A 413 -13.41 2.12 30.84
C LEU A 413 -12.79 3.51 30.66
N LYS A 414 -12.32 4.18 31.73
CA LYS A 414 -11.49 5.37 31.56
C LYS A 414 -10.16 5.01 30.89
N ALA A 415 -9.64 3.82 31.17
CA ALA A 415 -8.54 3.21 30.43
C ALA A 415 -9.07 2.45 29.20
N SER A 416 -8.27 2.42 28.14
CA SER A 416 -8.58 1.64 26.94
C SER A 416 -8.64 0.15 27.24
N SER A 417 -9.69 -0.52 26.79
CA SER A 417 -9.89 -1.96 26.92
C SER A 417 -10.38 -2.57 25.60
N THR A 418 -10.00 -3.81 25.31
CA THR A 418 -10.37 -4.49 24.07
C THR A 418 -11.84 -4.94 24.11
N LEU A 419 -12.56 -4.74 23.01
CA LEU A 419 -13.89 -5.26 22.74
C LEU A 419 -13.79 -6.63 22.03
N ALA A 420 -13.06 -6.68 20.92
CA ALA A 420 -12.79 -7.90 20.16
C ALA A 420 -11.43 -7.80 19.46
N SER A 421 -10.80 -8.93 19.19
CA SER A 421 -9.54 -9.01 18.44
C SER A 421 -9.38 -10.34 17.71
N ALA A 422 -8.60 -10.37 16.64
CA ALA A 422 -8.11 -11.60 16.02
C ALA A 422 -6.59 -11.57 15.85
N PRO A 423 -5.90 -12.72 15.99
CA PRO A 423 -4.46 -12.78 15.79
C PRO A 423 -4.10 -12.69 14.30
N ALA A 424 -2.80 -12.53 14.02
CA ALA A 424 -2.31 -12.69 12.66
C ALA A 424 -2.51 -14.15 12.20
N GLY A 425 -2.84 -14.35 10.92
CA GLY A 425 -3.20 -15.66 10.35
C GLY A 425 -4.63 -16.11 10.67
N HIS A 426 -5.53 -15.18 11.01
CA HIS A 426 -6.93 -15.50 11.27
C HIS A 426 -7.71 -15.75 9.96
N PRO A 427 -8.75 -16.61 9.95
CA PRO A 427 -9.54 -16.81 8.73
C PRO A 427 -10.22 -15.52 8.28
N LYS A 428 -10.37 -15.32 6.96
CA LYS A 428 -11.11 -14.18 6.41
C LYS A 428 -12.61 -14.31 6.71
N GLY A 429 -13.31 -13.19 6.88
CA GLY A 429 -14.76 -13.15 7.02
C GLY A 429 -15.26 -12.02 7.92
N SER A 430 -16.33 -12.28 8.66
CA SER A 430 -16.92 -11.33 9.60
C SER A 430 -17.19 -11.94 10.99
N VAL A 431 -17.31 -11.06 11.98
CA VAL A 431 -17.82 -11.34 13.33
C VAL A 431 -18.59 -10.14 13.85
N GLN A 432 -19.61 -10.37 14.69
CA GLN A 432 -20.24 -9.30 15.44
C GLN A 432 -19.72 -9.31 16.88
N ALA A 433 -19.29 -8.15 17.37
CA ALA A 433 -18.97 -7.94 18.76
C ALA A 433 -20.09 -7.13 19.43
N GLU A 434 -20.45 -7.51 20.64
CA GLU A 434 -21.39 -6.80 21.50
C GLU A 434 -20.80 -6.67 22.90
N ALA A 435 -21.39 -5.81 23.72
CA ALA A 435 -20.98 -5.72 25.11
C ALA A 435 -22.17 -5.37 26.02
N ALA A 436 -22.32 -6.14 27.09
CA ALA A 436 -23.13 -5.68 28.22
C ALA A 436 -22.39 -4.50 28.88
N ILE A 437 -23.08 -3.40 29.13
CA ILE A 437 -22.52 -2.21 29.78
C ILE A 437 -23.11 -2.11 31.17
N ASP A 438 -22.25 -1.95 32.17
CA ASP A 438 -22.64 -1.76 33.55
C ASP A 438 -22.09 -0.43 34.07
N LEU A 439 -22.93 0.32 34.76
CA LEU A 439 -22.56 1.54 35.47
C LEU A 439 -22.77 1.31 36.97
N ARG A 440 -21.76 1.62 37.78
CA ARG A 440 -21.84 1.55 39.25
C ARG A 440 -21.30 2.81 39.90
N LEU A 441 -22.19 3.61 40.47
CA LEU A 441 -21.86 4.91 41.05
C LEU A 441 -22.01 4.91 42.59
N PRO A 442 -21.19 5.71 43.31
CA PRO A 442 -21.40 6.02 44.72
C PRO A 442 -22.76 6.69 44.99
N LEU A 443 -23.36 6.42 46.16
CA LEU A 443 -24.68 6.96 46.54
C LEU A 443 -24.70 8.47 46.80
N ASP A 444 -23.55 9.12 46.93
CA ASP A 444 -23.40 10.57 47.03
C ASP A 444 -23.31 11.26 45.65
N THR A 445 -23.38 10.51 44.54
CA THR A 445 -23.46 11.07 43.20
C THR A 445 -24.74 11.90 43.06
N GLY A 446 -24.60 13.19 42.74
CA GLY A 446 -25.74 14.10 42.66
C GLY A 446 -26.69 13.73 41.52
N ALA A 447 -28.01 13.88 41.73
CA ALA A 447 -29.00 13.64 40.69
C ALA A 447 -28.80 14.55 39.45
N GLY A 448 -29.03 13.99 38.27
CA GLY A 448 -28.90 14.65 36.97
C GLY A 448 -28.88 13.64 35.82
N ASP A 449 -29.00 14.16 34.59
CA ASP A 449 -28.87 13.37 33.36
C ASP A 449 -27.43 13.52 32.87
N TYR A 450 -26.64 12.45 32.99
CA TYR A 450 -25.22 12.48 32.68
C TYR A 450 -24.92 11.85 31.32
N THR A 451 -24.07 12.51 30.54
CA THR A 451 -23.60 12.01 29.24
C THR A 451 -22.09 11.84 29.23
N GLY A 452 -21.62 10.73 28.68
CA GLY A 452 -20.22 10.46 28.36
C GLY A 452 -20.09 9.96 26.93
N ILE A 453 -18.89 10.02 26.36
CA ILE A 453 -18.59 9.56 24.99
C ILE A 453 -17.73 8.31 25.07
N LEU A 454 -18.26 7.19 24.57
CA LEU A 454 -17.48 5.98 24.31
C LEU A 454 -16.80 6.12 22.95
N THR A 455 -15.48 6.09 22.95
CA THR A 455 -14.66 6.10 21.73
C THR A 455 -14.22 4.68 21.45
N LEU A 456 -14.55 4.16 20.26
CA LEU A 456 -14.01 2.90 19.75
C LEU A 456 -12.91 3.19 18.72
N THR A 457 -11.84 2.42 18.76
CA THR A 457 -10.68 2.57 17.88
C THR A 457 -10.23 1.22 17.39
N ALA A 458 -10.08 1.10 16.08
CA ALA A 458 -9.48 -0.07 15.46
C ALA A 458 -7.96 0.11 15.35
N VAL A 459 -7.24 -0.99 15.52
CA VAL A 459 -5.79 -1.11 15.32
C VAL A 459 -5.53 -2.44 14.66
N GLY A 460 -4.78 -2.46 13.57
CA GLY A 460 -4.42 -3.68 12.87
C GLY A 460 -3.82 -3.43 11.51
#